data_AF-A0A662I425-F1
#
_entry.id   AF-A0A662I425-F1
#
_cell.length_a   1.000
_cell.length_b   1.000
_cell.length_c   1.000
_cell.angle_alpha   90.00
_cell.angle_beta   90.00
_cell.angle_gamma   90.00
#
_symmetry.space_group_name_H-M   'P 1'
#
loop_
_entity.id
_entity.type
_entity.pdbx_description
1 polymer ?
#
loop_
_entity_poly.entity_id
_entity_poly.type
_entity_poly.pdbx_seq_one_letter_code
_entity_poly.pdbx_strand_id
1 'polypeptide(L)'
;MEINNLKSIIESNIDNMKTLKHSYERLRGELFKLKKFYNKYIGTKSYLESRINSILLECSKLLNKHISSPEELFKEHEKLCDRRMKIIEEKSSLLGLLESIESSIKLLRDAKSTCPLCGTTLPDEKKVQLLSKYENDLKLYRRKLDLLAKEERKITYLLDKLESTLNQIQQLNTNLINLNTQVKELHNEISATEKKVCSLKEELEIIEGHVITKLKESKVSYLFSEKDIDRIYRKINYVLAKVEKIQATLRSVSSLSKQKTSLLSELDNLMPFEQMYFSIEKKLSEAEKALKEVEDKLELLRNDETRILSNIKYYETKLAEIEKYEKELPLLEKKLKEVSRKKKIYEVLVNRVFSDKGLPSALLRAYTEKIENKVNTILSDILSSDYRIRVKVSKDGGVDLECARRDFLGVFKPRPLETFSGGESTALGFALRLAFSEILAEEHGARVNMLIIDEGFSQLDREHREALVELLKKLVNAGIYDQIIAISHIDDVMDYFDERIRVYRDDKEYTRISVESGPLSY
;
A
#
# COMPACT_ATOMS: atom_id res chain seq x y z
N MET A 1 -44.03 -19.36 -76.01
CA MET A 1 -43.26 -18.38 -75.21
C MET A 1 -43.16 -18.79 -73.75
N GLU A 2 -44.25 -19.25 -73.12
CA GLU A 2 -44.31 -19.56 -71.67
C GLU A 2 -43.24 -20.55 -71.18
N ILE A 3 -42.93 -21.62 -71.91
CA ILE A 3 -41.90 -22.61 -71.52
C ILE A 3 -40.49 -21.99 -71.42
N ASN A 4 -40.11 -21.11 -72.36
CA ASN A 4 -38.80 -20.44 -72.31
C ASN A 4 -38.74 -19.42 -71.17
N ASN A 5 -39.87 -18.76 -70.86
CA ASN A 5 -39.98 -17.86 -69.71
C ASN A 5 -39.84 -18.63 -68.39
N LEU A 6 -40.54 -19.77 -68.26
CA LEU A 6 -40.39 -20.68 -67.12
C LEU A 6 -38.96 -21.20 -66.97
N LYS A 7 -38.32 -21.61 -68.07
CA LYS A 7 -36.93 -22.09 -68.07
C LYS A 7 -35.95 -21.00 -67.58
N SER A 8 -36.05 -19.79 -68.12
CA SER A 8 -35.21 -18.65 -67.70
C SER A 8 -35.39 -18.29 -66.21
N ILE A 9 -36.64 -18.32 -65.71
CA ILE A 9 -36.94 -18.08 -64.29
C ILE A 9 -36.37 -19.19 -63.41
N ILE A 10 -36.44 -20.45 -63.84
CA ILE A 10 -35.87 -21.59 -63.10
C ILE A 10 -34.33 -21.51 -63.09
N GLU A 11 -33.69 -21.22 -64.21
CA GLU A 11 -32.23 -21.08 -64.32
C GLU A 11 -31.70 -19.91 -63.46
N SER A 12 -32.35 -18.75 -63.51
CA SER A 12 -32.01 -17.60 -62.66
C SER A 12 -32.18 -17.89 -61.17
N ASN A 13 -33.26 -18.58 -60.78
CA ASN A 13 -33.46 -18.97 -59.38
C ASN A 13 -32.45 -20.03 -58.90
N ILE A 14 -32.03 -20.95 -59.77
CA ILE A 14 -31.00 -21.96 -59.45
C ILE A 14 -29.64 -21.29 -59.20
N ASP A 15 -29.24 -20.31 -60.01
CA ASP A 15 -27.96 -19.62 -59.81
C ASP A 15 -27.98 -18.66 -58.60
N ASN A 16 -29.13 -18.03 -58.32
CA ASN A 16 -29.35 -17.30 -57.07
C ASN A 16 -29.30 -18.24 -55.85
N MET A 17 -29.88 -19.45 -55.93
CA MET A 17 -29.76 -20.45 -54.86
C MET A 17 -28.30 -20.89 -54.64
N LYS A 18 -27.52 -21.12 -55.70
CA LYS A 18 -26.10 -21.51 -55.57
C LYS A 18 -25.28 -20.45 -54.85
N THR A 19 -25.46 -19.17 -55.21
CA THR A 19 -24.71 -18.05 -54.63
C THR A 19 -25.10 -17.77 -53.16
N LEU A 20 -26.40 -17.81 -52.84
CA LEU A 20 -26.89 -17.72 -51.46
C LEU A 20 -26.41 -18.89 -50.61
N LYS A 21 -26.48 -20.14 -51.12
CA LYS A 21 -26.02 -21.33 -50.42
C LYS A 21 -24.53 -21.30 -50.12
N HIS A 22 -23.70 -20.86 -51.07
CA HIS A 22 -22.26 -20.70 -50.85
C HIS A 22 -21.96 -19.64 -49.77
N SER A 23 -22.67 -18.51 -49.78
CA SER A 23 -22.53 -17.46 -48.76
C SER A 23 -22.97 -17.94 -47.37
N TYR A 24 -24.07 -18.69 -47.29
CA TYR A 24 -24.56 -19.32 -46.06
C TYR A 24 -23.56 -20.34 -45.49
N GLU A 25 -23.04 -21.25 -46.31
CA GLU A 25 -22.05 -22.25 -45.87
C GLU A 25 -20.75 -21.60 -45.39
N ARG A 26 -20.28 -20.55 -46.07
CA ARG A 26 -19.13 -19.73 -45.64
C ARG A 26 -19.36 -19.09 -44.27
N LEU A 27 -20.44 -18.33 -44.09
CA LEU A 27 -20.74 -17.65 -42.83
C LEU A 27 -21.00 -18.64 -41.69
N ARG A 28 -21.59 -19.81 -41.96
CA ARG A 28 -21.74 -20.90 -40.99
C ARG A 28 -20.39 -21.48 -40.56
N GLY A 29 -19.41 -21.57 -41.47
CA GLY A 29 -18.04 -21.96 -41.16
C GLY A 29 -17.28 -20.92 -40.34
N GLU A 30 -17.45 -19.63 -40.65
CA GLU A 30 -16.91 -18.50 -39.87
C GLU A 30 -17.51 -18.48 -38.45
N LEU A 31 -18.83 -18.64 -38.31
CA LEU A 31 -19.53 -18.74 -37.02
C LEU A 31 -19.00 -19.90 -36.15
N PHE A 32 -18.76 -21.07 -36.73
CA PHE A 32 -18.21 -22.21 -36.00
C PHE A 32 -16.81 -21.93 -35.45
N LYS A 33 -15.95 -21.25 -36.22
CA LYS A 33 -14.62 -20.81 -35.76
C LYS A 33 -14.75 -19.82 -34.59
N LEU A 34 -15.59 -18.80 -34.71
CA LEU A 34 -15.82 -17.80 -33.66
C LEU A 34 -16.30 -18.46 -32.34
N LYS A 35 -17.29 -19.36 -32.40
CA LYS A 35 -17.78 -20.10 -31.22
C LYS A 35 -16.69 -20.97 -30.58
N LYS A 36 -15.80 -21.57 -31.37
CA LYS A 36 -14.65 -22.34 -30.87
C LYS A 36 -13.65 -21.44 -30.12
N PHE A 37 -13.35 -20.24 -30.63
CA PHE A 37 -12.51 -19.26 -29.94
C PHE A 37 -13.16 -18.77 -28.64
N TYR A 38 -14.44 -18.38 -28.69
CA TYR A 38 -15.20 -17.93 -27.52
C TYR A 38 -15.16 -18.94 -26.36
N ASN A 39 -15.40 -20.23 -26.64
CA ASN A 39 -15.31 -21.30 -25.64
C ASN A 39 -13.89 -21.46 -25.06
N LYS A 40 -12.83 -21.32 -25.88
CA LYS A 40 -11.44 -21.34 -25.41
C LYS A 40 -11.14 -20.18 -24.45
N TYR A 41 -11.59 -18.97 -24.79
CA TYR A 41 -11.40 -17.79 -23.96
C TYR A 41 -12.18 -17.87 -22.64
N ILE A 42 -13.41 -18.40 -22.63
CA ILE A 42 -14.16 -18.69 -21.40
C ILE A 42 -13.43 -19.71 -20.50
N GLY A 43 -12.90 -20.79 -21.08
CA GLY A 43 -12.10 -21.76 -20.31
C GLY A 43 -10.87 -21.13 -19.67
N THR A 44 -10.21 -20.22 -20.40
CA THR A 44 -9.04 -19.48 -19.91
C THR A 44 -9.44 -18.50 -18.81
N LYS A 45 -10.61 -17.87 -18.91
CA LYS A 45 -11.16 -16.96 -17.90
C LYS A 45 -11.42 -17.69 -16.58
N SER A 46 -12.15 -18.81 -16.64
CA SER A 46 -12.46 -19.63 -15.46
C SER A 46 -11.19 -20.15 -14.76
N TYR A 47 -10.14 -20.47 -15.52
CA TYR A 47 -8.83 -20.82 -14.97
C TYR A 47 -8.16 -19.65 -14.23
N LEU A 48 -8.17 -18.43 -14.80
CA LEU A 48 -7.60 -17.24 -14.15
C LEU A 48 -8.36 -16.87 -12.86
N GLU A 49 -9.70 -16.91 -12.89
CA GLU A 49 -10.56 -16.68 -11.71
C GLU A 49 -10.27 -17.70 -10.60
N SER A 50 -10.16 -18.98 -10.96
CA SER A 50 -9.78 -20.06 -10.03
C SER A 50 -8.38 -19.86 -9.45
N ARG A 51 -7.43 -19.35 -10.26
CA ARG A 51 -6.06 -19.08 -9.82
C ARG A 51 -6.00 -17.94 -8.81
N ILE A 52 -6.73 -16.84 -9.04
CA ILE A 52 -6.84 -15.73 -8.08
C ILE A 52 -7.44 -16.23 -6.76
N ASN A 53 -8.53 -16.99 -6.81
CA ASN A 53 -9.16 -17.58 -5.62
C ASN A 53 -8.20 -18.48 -4.84
N SER A 54 -7.34 -19.25 -5.52
CA SER A 54 -6.30 -20.07 -4.86
C SER A 54 -5.27 -19.23 -4.09
N ILE A 55 -4.86 -18.08 -4.64
CA ILE A 55 -3.89 -17.17 -4.01
C ILE A 55 -4.52 -16.47 -2.80
N LEU A 56 -5.79 -16.04 -2.90
CA LEU A 56 -6.53 -15.45 -1.77
C LEU A 56 -6.71 -16.44 -0.62
N LEU A 57 -6.91 -17.74 -0.90
CA LEU A 57 -6.97 -18.79 0.11
C LEU A 57 -5.61 -19.05 0.79
N GLU A 58 -4.50 -18.98 0.05
CA GLU A 58 -3.14 -19.04 0.63
C GLU A 58 -2.87 -17.82 1.53
N CYS A 59 -3.25 -16.63 1.09
CA CYS A 59 -3.13 -15.39 1.87
C CYS A 59 -4.00 -15.44 3.14
N SER A 60 -5.21 -16.02 3.07
CA SER A 60 -6.08 -16.22 4.22
C SER A 60 -5.43 -17.08 5.31
N LYS A 61 -4.71 -18.13 4.91
CA LYS A 61 -3.94 -18.99 5.83
C LYS A 61 -2.75 -18.26 6.45
N LEU A 62 -2.01 -17.49 5.64
CA LEU A 62 -0.84 -16.72 6.11
C LEU A 62 -1.21 -15.63 7.13
N LEU A 63 -2.35 -14.96 6.93
CA LEU A 63 -2.85 -13.91 7.82
C LEU A 63 -3.77 -14.44 8.95
N ASN A 64 -4.05 -15.74 8.97
CA ASN A 64 -5.00 -16.39 9.88
C ASN A 64 -6.36 -15.67 9.94
N LYS A 65 -6.85 -15.27 8.77
CA LYS A 65 -8.04 -14.41 8.58
C LYS A 65 -8.70 -14.73 7.25
N HIS A 66 -10.03 -14.68 7.19
CA HIS A 66 -10.74 -14.89 5.92
C HIS A 66 -10.54 -13.71 4.97
N ILE A 67 -10.06 -13.96 3.75
CA ILE A 67 -9.87 -12.96 2.69
C ILE A 67 -10.56 -13.49 1.43
N SER A 68 -11.61 -12.78 1.02
CA SER A 68 -12.48 -13.15 -0.10
C SER A 68 -12.22 -12.35 -1.37
N SER A 69 -11.49 -11.22 -1.27
CA SER A 69 -11.27 -10.28 -2.38
C SER A 69 -9.87 -9.64 -2.37
N PRO A 70 -9.36 -9.18 -3.53
CA PRO A 70 -8.14 -8.39 -3.62
C PRO A 70 -8.19 -7.10 -2.80
N GLU A 71 -9.37 -6.46 -2.70
CA GLU A 71 -9.59 -5.23 -1.94
C GLU A 71 -9.45 -5.46 -0.42
N GLU A 72 -9.89 -6.62 0.08
CA GLU A 72 -9.65 -7.02 1.47
C GLU A 72 -8.16 -7.29 1.72
N LEU A 73 -7.47 -7.98 0.79
CA LEU A 73 -6.03 -8.23 0.88
C LEU A 73 -5.24 -6.92 0.95
N PHE A 74 -5.59 -5.94 0.12
CA PHE A 74 -4.97 -4.62 0.12
C PHE A 74 -5.19 -3.87 1.45
N LYS A 75 -6.40 -3.91 2.01
CA LYS A 75 -6.71 -3.30 3.32
C LYS A 75 -5.96 -3.95 4.48
N GLU A 76 -5.71 -5.25 4.45
CA GLU A 76 -4.90 -5.92 5.48
C GLU A 76 -3.40 -5.63 5.31
N HIS A 77 -2.92 -5.49 4.08
CA HIS A 77 -1.56 -5.00 3.79
C HIS A 77 -1.35 -3.56 4.33
N GLU A 78 -2.31 -2.66 4.10
CA GLU A 78 -2.28 -1.28 4.63
C GLU A 78 -2.20 -1.25 6.17
N LYS A 79 -3.02 -2.05 6.87
CA LYS A 79 -2.97 -2.18 8.34
C LYS A 79 -1.63 -2.70 8.86
N LEU A 80 -0.97 -3.60 8.12
CA LEU A 80 0.35 -4.10 8.47
C LEU A 80 1.44 -3.05 8.27
N CYS A 81 1.34 -2.22 7.22
CA CYS A 81 2.18 -1.04 7.05
C CYS A 81 2.02 -0.06 8.22
N ASP A 82 0.79 0.29 8.61
CA ASP A 82 0.50 1.15 9.76
C ASP A 82 1.07 0.60 11.07
N ARG A 83 0.88 -0.70 11.34
CA ARG A 83 1.44 -1.33 12.55
C ARG A 83 2.96 -1.35 12.52
N ARG A 84 3.59 -1.56 11.35
CA ARG A 84 5.06 -1.47 11.20
C ARG A 84 5.57 -0.07 11.49
N MET A 85 4.90 0.99 10.99
CA MET A 85 5.29 2.37 11.28
C MET A 85 5.19 2.69 12.78
N LYS A 86 4.09 2.30 13.44
CA LYS A 86 3.94 2.46 14.90
C LYS A 86 5.02 1.71 15.69
N ILE A 87 5.42 0.51 15.27
CA ILE A 87 6.52 -0.23 15.90
C ILE A 87 7.87 0.51 15.73
N ILE A 88 8.12 1.14 14.58
CA ILE A 88 9.33 1.93 14.34
C ILE A 88 9.36 3.18 15.24
N GLU A 89 8.23 3.86 15.42
CA GLU A 89 8.06 4.99 16.35
C GLU A 89 8.22 4.57 17.82
N GLU A 90 7.59 3.46 18.23
CA GLU A 90 7.78 2.89 19.57
C GLU A 90 9.25 2.53 19.83
N LYS A 91 9.94 1.94 18.84
CA LYS A 91 11.37 1.61 18.97
C LYS A 91 12.25 2.86 19.04
N SER A 92 12.00 3.90 18.25
CA SER A 92 12.82 5.11 18.26
C SER A 92 12.72 5.87 19.59
N SER A 93 11.50 5.97 20.15
CA SER A 93 11.30 6.56 21.48
C SER A 93 11.98 5.75 22.60
N LEU A 94 11.91 4.42 22.55
CA LEU A 94 12.61 3.55 23.51
C LEU A 94 14.14 3.63 23.41
N LEU A 95 14.69 3.80 22.21
CA LEU A 95 16.13 4.00 22.02
C LEU A 95 16.60 5.32 22.64
N GLY A 96 15.87 6.42 22.44
CA GLY A 96 16.18 7.71 23.09
C GLY A 96 16.10 7.66 24.62
N LEU A 97 15.12 6.92 25.17
CA LEU A 97 15.04 6.66 26.61
C LEU A 97 16.21 5.82 27.13
N LEU A 98 16.66 4.81 26.36
CA LEU A 98 17.82 4.00 26.71
C LEU A 98 19.12 4.83 26.71
N GLU A 99 19.37 5.65 25.70
CA GLU A 99 20.55 6.54 25.66
C GLU A 99 20.57 7.51 26.85
N SER A 100 19.40 8.07 27.20
CA SER A 100 19.24 8.94 28.38
C SER A 100 19.54 8.20 29.69
N ILE A 101 19.06 6.96 29.85
CA ILE A 101 19.30 6.17 31.06
C ILE A 101 20.76 5.66 31.13
N GLU A 102 21.35 5.26 30.01
CA GLU A 102 22.75 4.80 29.95
C GLU A 102 23.73 5.95 30.26
N SER A 103 23.47 7.16 29.75
CA SER A 103 24.23 8.35 30.14
C SER A 103 24.05 8.69 31.63
N SER A 104 22.82 8.59 32.15
CA SER A 104 22.51 8.80 33.57
C SER A 104 23.23 7.80 34.50
N ILE A 105 23.26 6.52 34.16
CA ILE A 105 24.02 5.48 34.89
C ILE A 105 25.51 5.76 34.84
N LYS A 106 26.05 6.15 33.68
CA LYS A 106 27.48 6.44 33.52
C LYS A 106 27.91 7.59 34.43
N LEU A 107 27.17 8.70 34.38
CA LEU A 107 27.37 9.84 35.28
C LEU A 107 27.30 9.40 36.76
N LEU A 108 26.23 8.70 37.16
CA LEU A 108 26.05 8.23 38.54
C LEU A 108 27.18 7.32 39.03
N ARG A 109 27.73 6.44 38.19
CA ARG A 109 28.85 5.57 38.56
C ARG A 109 30.11 6.39 38.86
N ASP A 110 30.43 7.36 38.01
CA ASP A 110 31.63 8.20 38.10
C ASP A 110 31.59 9.22 39.27
N ALA A 111 30.41 9.52 39.82
CA ALA A 111 30.23 10.45 40.93
C ALA A 111 30.65 9.89 42.29
N LYS A 112 31.34 10.71 43.11
CA LYS A 112 31.89 10.31 44.42
C LYS A 112 31.02 10.66 45.62
N SER A 113 30.49 11.88 45.68
CA SER A 113 29.92 12.44 46.93
C SER A 113 28.63 13.25 46.70
N THR A 114 28.45 13.77 45.48
CA THR A 114 27.30 14.56 45.05
C THR A 114 26.72 13.95 43.78
N CYS A 115 25.39 14.00 43.65
CA CYS A 115 24.68 13.43 42.51
C CYS A 115 24.94 14.26 41.25
N PRO A 116 25.46 13.68 40.16
CA PRO A 116 25.83 14.42 38.95
C PRO A 116 24.62 14.79 38.09
N LEU A 117 23.43 14.31 38.46
CA LEU A 117 22.16 14.58 37.79
C LEU A 117 21.32 15.65 38.51
N CYS A 118 21.56 15.89 39.80
CA CYS A 118 20.73 16.81 40.61
C CYS A 118 21.45 17.50 41.79
N GLY A 119 22.78 17.46 41.86
CA GLY A 119 23.63 18.22 42.80
C GLY A 119 23.67 17.73 44.25
N THR A 120 22.58 17.16 44.76
CA THR A 120 22.45 16.73 46.18
C THR A 120 23.54 15.75 46.65
N THR A 121 23.87 15.78 47.95
CA THR A 121 24.67 14.75 48.60
C THR A 121 24.07 13.38 48.34
N LEU A 122 24.90 12.46 47.86
CA LEU A 122 24.46 11.14 47.42
C LEU A 122 25.02 10.09 48.38
N PRO A 123 24.35 9.80 49.52
CA PRO A 123 24.76 8.69 50.38
C PRO A 123 24.71 7.39 49.59
N ASP A 124 25.68 6.49 49.83
CA ASP A 124 25.91 5.30 49.00
C ASP A 124 24.67 4.41 48.87
N GLU A 125 23.82 4.34 49.90
CA GLU A 125 22.54 3.62 49.84
C GLU A 125 21.58 4.19 48.76
N LYS A 126 21.43 5.53 48.68
CA LYS A 126 20.62 6.17 47.63
C LYS A 126 21.27 6.03 46.26
N LYS A 127 22.60 6.04 46.16
CA LYS A 127 23.35 5.76 44.93
C LYS A 127 23.02 4.34 44.42
N VAL A 128 23.11 3.34 45.29
CA VAL A 128 22.79 1.94 44.97
C VAL A 128 21.32 1.77 44.59
N GLN A 129 20.39 2.40 45.31
CA GLN A 129 18.96 2.37 44.97
C GLN A 129 18.69 2.96 43.57
N LEU A 130 19.21 4.15 43.26
CA LEU A 130 19.03 4.79 41.95
C LEU A 130 19.67 3.98 40.81
N LEU A 131 20.88 3.48 41.00
CA LEU A 131 21.52 2.58 40.03
C LEU A 131 20.71 1.31 39.81
N SER A 132 20.20 0.67 40.87
CA SER A 132 19.36 -0.52 40.75
C SER A 132 18.06 -0.25 39.99
N LYS A 133 17.45 0.93 40.18
CA LYS A 133 16.26 1.36 39.44
C LYS A 133 16.56 1.52 37.95
N TYR A 134 17.58 2.32 37.60
CA TYR A 134 17.96 2.53 36.21
C TYR A 134 18.43 1.24 35.50
N GLU A 135 19.11 0.33 36.22
CA GLU A 135 19.49 -0.98 35.68
C GLU A 135 18.29 -1.93 35.48
N ASN A 136 17.23 -1.79 36.27
CA ASN A 136 15.97 -2.51 36.06
C ASN A 136 15.16 -1.91 34.89
N ASP A 137 15.10 -0.58 34.79
CA ASP A 137 14.48 0.12 33.66
C ASP A 137 15.20 -0.23 32.33
N LEU A 138 16.54 -0.27 32.34
CA LEU A 138 17.35 -0.80 31.22
C LEU A 138 16.92 -2.20 30.79
N LYS A 139 16.80 -3.15 31.74
CA LYS A 139 16.38 -4.53 31.45
C LYS A 139 14.96 -4.57 30.88
N LEU A 140 14.05 -3.73 31.38
CA LEU A 140 12.67 -3.63 30.92
C LEU A 140 12.60 -3.10 29.48
N TYR A 141 13.26 -1.98 29.19
CA TYR A 141 13.23 -1.36 27.86
C TYR A 141 13.97 -2.18 26.81
N ARG A 142 15.10 -2.82 27.15
CA ARG A 142 15.78 -3.78 26.25
C ARG A 142 14.90 -4.99 25.92
N ARG A 143 14.19 -5.57 26.91
CA ARG A 143 13.19 -6.63 26.66
C ARG A 143 12.04 -6.15 25.77
N LYS A 144 11.55 -4.92 25.95
CA LYS A 144 10.50 -4.35 25.10
C LYS A 144 10.98 -4.14 23.65
N LEU A 145 12.22 -3.66 23.45
CA LEU A 145 12.83 -3.57 22.13
C LEU A 145 12.99 -4.96 21.46
N ASP A 146 13.42 -5.99 22.18
CA ASP A 146 13.53 -7.35 21.65
C ASP A 146 12.18 -7.91 21.19
N LEU A 147 11.09 -7.62 21.91
CA LEU A 147 9.73 -8.01 21.52
C LEU A 147 9.28 -7.25 20.26
N LEU A 148 9.45 -5.92 20.24
CA LEU A 148 9.12 -5.08 19.09
C LEU A 148 9.92 -5.46 17.84
N ALA A 149 11.21 -5.80 17.97
CA ALA A 149 12.06 -6.26 16.87
C ALA A 149 11.63 -7.65 16.36
N LYS A 150 11.10 -8.53 17.22
CA LYS A 150 10.50 -9.81 16.80
C LYS A 150 9.16 -9.61 16.08
N GLU A 151 8.33 -8.66 16.52
CA GLU A 151 7.09 -8.29 15.82
C GLU A 151 7.37 -7.67 14.44
N GLU A 152 8.29 -6.69 14.38
CA GLU A 152 8.71 -6.03 13.14
C GLU A 152 9.21 -7.03 12.09
N ARG A 153 10.06 -7.99 12.47
CA ARG A 153 10.54 -9.04 11.55
C ARG A 153 9.40 -9.91 11.00
N LYS A 154 8.41 -10.27 11.84
CA LYS A 154 7.24 -11.03 11.40
C LYS A 154 6.37 -10.22 10.44
N ILE A 155 6.13 -8.94 10.75
CA ILE A 155 5.30 -8.06 9.91
C ILE A 155 5.98 -7.77 8.58
N THR A 156 7.29 -7.51 8.56
CA THR A 156 8.04 -7.33 7.31
C THR A 156 8.01 -8.59 6.44
N TYR A 157 8.22 -9.79 7.02
CA TYR A 157 8.07 -11.04 6.27
C TYR A 157 6.66 -11.22 5.66
N LEU A 158 5.61 -10.86 6.40
CA LEU A 158 4.24 -10.88 5.89
C LEU A 158 4.04 -9.85 4.77
N LEU A 159 4.56 -8.63 4.93
CA LEU A 159 4.46 -7.58 3.90
C LEU A 159 5.17 -7.97 2.61
N ASP A 160 6.40 -8.49 2.65
CA ASP A 160 7.14 -8.95 1.46
C ASP A 160 6.37 -10.07 0.71
N LYS A 161 5.70 -10.95 1.47
CA LYS A 161 4.82 -12.00 0.92
C LYS A 161 3.53 -11.45 0.33
N LEU A 162 2.92 -10.44 0.95
CA LEU A 162 1.70 -9.79 0.47
C LEU A 162 1.95 -8.91 -0.75
N GLU A 163 3.07 -8.19 -0.80
CA GLU A 163 3.44 -7.34 -1.94
C GLU A 163 3.71 -8.20 -3.18
N SER A 164 4.42 -9.31 -3.04
CA SER A 164 4.64 -10.26 -4.13
C SER A 164 3.36 -10.95 -4.61
N THR A 165 2.39 -11.28 -3.73
CA THR A 165 1.09 -11.84 -4.16
C THR A 165 0.13 -10.79 -4.72
N LEU A 166 0.12 -9.55 -4.20
CA LEU A 166 -0.64 -8.43 -4.76
C LEU A 166 -0.20 -8.11 -6.19
N ASN A 167 1.12 -8.09 -6.44
CA ASN A 167 1.67 -7.92 -7.80
C ASN A 167 1.22 -9.05 -8.75
N GLN A 168 1.20 -10.31 -8.29
CA GLN A 168 0.67 -11.44 -9.07
C GLN A 168 -0.85 -11.29 -9.34
N ILE A 169 -1.64 -10.91 -8.34
CA ILE A 169 -3.08 -10.69 -8.49
C ILE A 169 -3.36 -9.53 -9.46
N GLN A 170 -2.59 -8.44 -9.42
CA GLN A 170 -2.71 -7.34 -10.38
C GLN A 170 -2.44 -7.80 -11.82
N GLN A 171 -1.38 -8.57 -12.06
CA GLN A 171 -1.08 -9.14 -13.38
C GLN A 171 -2.19 -10.11 -13.86
N LEU A 172 -2.72 -10.94 -12.97
CA LEU A 172 -3.84 -11.83 -13.31
C LEU A 172 -5.11 -11.04 -13.62
N ASN A 173 -5.40 -9.97 -12.86
CA ASN A 173 -6.55 -9.09 -13.10
C ASN A 173 -6.43 -8.30 -14.42
N THR A 174 -5.27 -7.78 -14.79
CA THR A 174 -5.10 -7.11 -16.09
C THR A 174 -5.31 -8.07 -17.25
N ASN A 175 -4.81 -9.30 -17.14
CA ASN A 175 -5.10 -10.38 -18.10
C ASN A 175 -6.61 -10.70 -18.14
N LEU A 176 -7.29 -10.77 -16.99
CA LEU A 176 -8.74 -11.01 -16.89
C LEU A 176 -9.56 -9.87 -17.51
N ILE A 177 -9.14 -8.61 -17.37
CA ILE A 177 -9.80 -7.45 -17.98
C ILE A 177 -9.67 -7.52 -19.51
N ASN A 178 -8.47 -7.72 -20.03
CA ASN A 178 -8.21 -7.86 -21.48
C ASN A 178 -8.94 -9.08 -22.08
N LEU A 179 -9.05 -10.16 -21.32
CA LEU A 179 -9.81 -11.35 -21.72
C LEU A 179 -11.32 -11.08 -21.71
N ASN A 180 -11.83 -10.32 -20.75
CA ASN A 180 -13.24 -9.92 -20.70
C ASN A 180 -13.63 -8.96 -21.85
N THR A 181 -12.74 -8.09 -22.32
CA THR A 181 -13.01 -7.27 -23.52
C THR A 181 -13.03 -8.14 -24.78
N GLN A 182 -12.04 -9.02 -24.99
CA GLN A 182 -12.01 -9.97 -26.11
C GLN A 182 -13.25 -10.89 -26.14
N VAL A 183 -13.68 -11.40 -24.99
CA VAL A 183 -14.89 -12.23 -24.87
C VAL A 183 -16.16 -11.44 -25.23
N LYS A 184 -16.26 -10.15 -24.87
CA LYS A 184 -17.38 -9.28 -25.25
C LYS A 184 -17.37 -8.96 -26.75
N GLU A 185 -16.22 -8.65 -27.31
CA GLU A 185 -16.04 -8.39 -28.75
C GLU A 185 -16.46 -9.61 -29.58
N LEU A 186 -15.93 -10.79 -29.26
CA LEU A 186 -16.31 -12.05 -29.89
C LEU A 186 -17.79 -12.39 -29.71
N HIS A 187 -18.40 -12.08 -28.56
CA HIS A 187 -19.84 -12.27 -28.36
C HIS A 187 -20.67 -11.41 -29.30
N ASN A 188 -20.28 -10.14 -29.49
CA ASN A 188 -20.93 -9.22 -30.40
C ASN A 188 -20.76 -9.66 -31.87
N GLU A 189 -19.56 -10.11 -32.26
CA GLU A 189 -19.29 -10.67 -33.60
C GLU A 189 -20.11 -11.93 -33.89
N ILE A 190 -20.20 -12.85 -32.90
CA ILE A 190 -21.05 -14.04 -32.99
C ILE A 190 -22.50 -13.62 -33.19
N SER A 191 -23.04 -12.73 -32.37
CA SER A 191 -24.44 -12.27 -32.49
C SER A 191 -24.72 -11.60 -33.83
N ALA A 192 -23.80 -10.78 -34.34
CA ALA A 192 -23.93 -10.14 -35.65
C ALA A 192 -23.87 -11.17 -36.81
N THR A 193 -23.04 -12.21 -36.67
CA THR A 193 -22.91 -13.28 -37.67
C THR A 193 -24.11 -14.22 -37.64
N GLU A 194 -24.66 -14.55 -36.46
CA GLU A 194 -25.89 -15.35 -36.31
C GLU A 194 -27.08 -14.68 -37.01
N LYS A 195 -27.24 -13.36 -36.86
CA LYS A 195 -28.30 -12.60 -37.55
C LYS A 195 -28.20 -12.72 -39.08
N LYS A 196 -26.98 -12.62 -39.64
CA LYS A 196 -26.73 -12.79 -41.09
C LYS A 196 -26.98 -14.22 -41.57
N VAL A 197 -26.63 -15.22 -40.75
CA VAL A 197 -26.88 -16.64 -41.06
C VAL A 197 -28.37 -16.95 -41.02
N CYS A 198 -29.13 -16.35 -40.09
CA CYS A 198 -30.59 -16.47 -40.06
C CYS A 198 -31.25 -15.82 -41.28
N SER A 199 -30.92 -14.58 -41.64
CA SER A 199 -31.54 -13.92 -42.80
C SER A 199 -31.28 -14.67 -44.12
N LEU A 200 -30.05 -15.15 -44.34
CA LEU A 200 -29.72 -15.97 -45.52
C LEU A 200 -30.45 -17.32 -45.53
N LYS A 201 -30.74 -17.90 -44.35
CA LYS A 201 -31.52 -19.14 -44.25
C LYS A 201 -33.00 -18.91 -44.59
N GLU A 202 -33.57 -17.81 -44.12
CA GLU A 202 -34.94 -17.39 -44.46
C GLU A 202 -35.09 -17.10 -45.96
N GLU A 203 -34.12 -16.40 -46.57
CA GLU A 203 -34.06 -16.16 -48.02
C GLU A 203 -33.99 -17.47 -48.83
N LEU A 204 -33.17 -18.44 -48.40
CA LEU A 204 -33.06 -19.75 -49.05
C LEU A 204 -34.38 -20.55 -48.95
N GLU A 205 -35.03 -20.58 -47.77
CA GLU A 205 -36.31 -21.27 -47.57
C GLU A 205 -37.43 -20.67 -48.44
N ILE A 206 -37.45 -19.35 -48.62
CA ILE A 206 -38.40 -18.66 -49.52
C ILE A 206 -38.18 -19.06 -50.99
N ILE A 207 -36.94 -19.16 -51.45
CA ILE A 207 -36.64 -19.50 -52.85
C ILE A 207 -36.88 -20.98 -53.12
N GLU A 208 -36.50 -21.88 -52.20
CA GLU A 208 -36.83 -23.31 -52.30
C GLU A 208 -38.35 -23.54 -52.36
N GLY A 209 -39.13 -22.82 -51.55
CA GLY A 209 -40.59 -22.82 -51.61
C GLY A 209 -41.13 -22.42 -52.99
N HIS A 210 -40.60 -21.37 -53.62
CA HIS A 210 -41.01 -20.93 -54.95
C HIS A 210 -40.69 -21.97 -56.05
N VAL A 211 -39.51 -22.60 -55.99
CA VAL A 211 -39.09 -23.63 -56.97
C VAL A 211 -39.96 -24.88 -56.83
N ILE A 212 -40.21 -25.35 -55.61
CA ILE A 212 -41.08 -26.52 -55.34
C ILE A 212 -42.53 -26.26 -55.77
N THR A 213 -43.02 -25.03 -55.63
CA THR A 213 -44.39 -24.67 -56.01
C THR A 213 -44.57 -24.74 -57.54
N LYS A 214 -43.63 -24.22 -58.32
CA LYS A 214 -43.68 -24.31 -59.79
C LYS A 214 -43.44 -25.72 -60.34
N LEU A 215 -42.61 -26.54 -59.70
CA LEU A 215 -42.37 -27.92 -60.13
C LEU A 215 -43.58 -28.86 -59.94
N LYS A 216 -44.54 -28.50 -59.08
CA LYS A 216 -45.79 -29.27 -58.89
C LYS A 216 -46.84 -29.05 -59.98
N GLU A 217 -46.66 -28.06 -60.85
CA GLU A 217 -47.62 -27.72 -61.92
C GLU A 217 -47.48 -28.59 -63.18
N SER A 218 -46.42 -29.40 -63.29
CA SER A 218 -46.16 -30.29 -64.44
C SER A 218 -46.40 -31.78 -64.13
N LYS A 219 -47.47 -32.37 -64.70
CA LYS A 219 -47.76 -33.82 -64.71
C LYS A 219 -47.52 -34.46 -66.09
N VAL A 220 -47.21 -35.77 -66.12
CA VAL A 220 -47.78 -36.85 -67.00
C VAL A 220 -46.91 -38.14 -66.88
N SER A 221 -47.48 -39.34 -67.15
CA SER A 221 -46.89 -40.67 -66.87
C SER A 221 -47.40 -41.80 -67.81
N TYR A 222 -46.64 -42.92 -67.95
CA TYR A 222 -47.05 -44.30 -68.41
C TYR A 222 -47.42 -44.57 -69.91
N LEU A 223 -47.39 -45.78 -70.55
CA LEU A 223 -47.01 -47.21 -70.28
C LEU A 223 -46.67 -47.97 -71.64
N PHE A 224 -45.80 -49.02 -71.62
CA PHE A 224 -45.75 -50.38 -72.29
C PHE A 224 -46.40 -50.64 -73.70
N SER A 225 -45.79 -51.35 -74.70
CA SER A 225 -45.38 -52.78 -74.89
C SER A 225 -46.46 -53.69 -75.56
N GLU A 226 -46.22 -54.83 -76.25
CA GLU A 226 -44.97 -55.51 -76.74
C GLU A 226 -45.21 -56.54 -77.91
N LYS A 227 -44.15 -56.79 -78.72
CA LYS A 227 -43.68 -58.05 -79.38
C LYS A 227 -44.58 -59.13 -80.07
N ASP A 228 -43.95 -59.71 -81.12
CA ASP A 228 -43.95 -61.15 -81.50
C ASP A 228 -45.15 -61.81 -82.22
N ILE A 229 -45.51 -61.26 -83.39
CA ILE A 229 -45.69 -62.07 -84.60
C ILE A 229 -44.59 -61.54 -85.56
N ASP A 230 -43.48 -62.22 -85.81
CA ASP A 230 -43.51 -63.46 -86.58
C ASP A 230 -42.36 -64.43 -86.21
N ARG A 231 -42.71 -65.42 -85.39
CA ARG A 231 -41.79 -66.50 -84.98
C ARG A 231 -41.61 -67.56 -86.07
N ILE A 232 -42.37 -67.47 -87.16
CA ILE A 232 -42.47 -68.49 -88.22
C ILE A 232 -41.51 -68.19 -89.38
N TYR A 233 -41.28 -66.92 -89.72
CA TYR A 233 -40.21 -66.49 -90.65
C TYR A 233 -38.78 -66.92 -90.22
N ARG A 234 -38.59 -67.28 -88.94
CA ARG A 234 -37.26 -67.51 -88.33
C ARG A 234 -36.56 -68.81 -88.79
N LYS A 235 -37.26 -69.76 -89.44
CA LYS A 235 -36.67 -71.04 -89.89
C LYS A 235 -36.11 -71.03 -91.30
N ILE A 236 -36.72 -70.32 -92.25
CA ILE A 236 -36.22 -70.28 -93.64
C ILE A 236 -35.01 -69.34 -93.75
N ASN A 237 -35.05 -68.20 -93.05
CA ASN A 237 -33.90 -67.29 -92.96
C ASN A 237 -32.68 -67.88 -92.24
N TYR A 238 -32.82 -68.98 -91.48
CA TYR A 238 -31.72 -69.57 -90.69
C TYR A 238 -30.55 -70.10 -91.55
N VAL A 239 -30.85 -70.63 -92.74
CA VAL A 239 -29.84 -71.25 -93.63
C VAL A 239 -29.15 -70.21 -94.50
N LEU A 240 -29.90 -69.28 -95.09
CA LEU A 240 -29.34 -68.14 -95.85
C LEU A 240 -28.50 -67.23 -94.95
N ALA A 241 -28.98 -66.93 -93.74
CA ALA A 241 -28.22 -66.13 -92.76
C ALA A 241 -26.91 -66.80 -92.31
N LYS A 242 -26.68 -68.11 -92.51
CA LYS A 242 -25.40 -68.74 -92.18
C LYS A 242 -24.30 -68.40 -93.20
N VAL A 243 -24.65 -68.30 -94.48
CA VAL A 243 -23.70 -67.95 -95.55
C VAL A 243 -23.40 -66.45 -95.50
N GLU A 244 -24.42 -65.61 -95.34
CA GLU A 244 -24.25 -64.18 -95.10
C GLU A 244 -23.47 -63.91 -93.80
N LYS A 245 -23.72 -64.65 -92.71
CA LYS A 245 -22.94 -64.49 -91.47
C LYS A 245 -21.44 -64.74 -91.66
N ILE A 246 -21.02 -65.68 -92.51
CA ILE A 246 -19.60 -65.96 -92.72
C ILE A 246 -18.92 -64.86 -93.54
N GLN A 247 -19.61 -64.27 -94.53
CA GLN A 247 -19.09 -63.08 -95.23
C GLN A 247 -19.16 -61.81 -94.38
N ALA A 248 -20.19 -61.68 -93.54
CA ALA A 248 -20.33 -60.58 -92.59
C ALA A 248 -19.29 -60.65 -91.47
N THR A 249 -18.93 -61.84 -90.95
CA THR A 249 -17.85 -61.97 -89.96
C THR A 249 -16.48 -61.73 -90.58
N LEU A 250 -16.24 -62.09 -91.84
CA LEU A 250 -14.98 -61.74 -92.52
C LEU A 250 -14.84 -60.22 -92.70
N ARG A 251 -15.95 -59.53 -93.02
CA ARG A 251 -16.02 -58.06 -93.07
C ARG A 251 -15.91 -57.42 -91.68
N SER A 252 -16.53 -58.01 -90.64
CA SER A 252 -16.44 -57.48 -89.29
C SER A 252 -15.06 -57.70 -88.66
N VAL A 253 -14.38 -58.81 -88.94
CA VAL A 253 -13.00 -59.05 -88.49
C VAL A 253 -12.03 -58.06 -89.16
N SER A 254 -12.24 -57.72 -90.43
CA SER A 254 -11.43 -56.71 -91.13
C SER A 254 -11.79 -55.26 -90.79
N SER A 255 -13.01 -54.97 -90.34
CA SER A 255 -13.35 -53.67 -89.74
C SER A 255 -12.84 -53.55 -88.29
N LEU A 256 -12.94 -54.62 -87.50
CA LEU A 256 -12.42 -54.67 -86.13
C LEU A 256 -10.89 -54.65 -86.09
N SER A 257 -10.19 -55.24 -87.07
CA SER A 257 -8.73 -55.09 -87.17
C SER A 257 -8.33 -53.65 -87.51
N LYS A 258 -9.08 -52.98 -88.41
CA LYS A 258 -8.91 -51.54 -88.70
C LYS A 258 -9.20 -50.65 -87.48
N GLN A 259 -10.27 -50.94 -86.74
CA GLN A 259 -10.57 -50.23 -85.47
C GLN A 259 -9.52 -50.52 -84.40
N LYS A 260 -8.98 -51.73 -84.31
CA LYS A 260 -7.86 -52.04 -83.41
C LYS A 260 -6.62 -51.24 -83.78
N THR A 261 -6.28 -51.12 -85.07
CA THR A 261 -5.15 -50.28 -85.50
C THR A 261 -5.41 -48.79 -85.33
N SER A 262 -6.64 -48.30 -85.52
CA SER A 262 -6.95 -46.89 -85.25
C SER A 262 -6.88 -46.58 -83.75
N LEU A 263 -7.48 -47.42 -82.90
CA LEU A 263 -7.40 -47.29 -81.44
C LEU A 263 -5.98 -47.42 -80.91
N LEU A 264 -5.14 -48.28 -81.50
CA LEU A 264 -3.71 -48.33 -81.17
C LEU A 264 -2.99 -47.04 -81.58
N SER A 265 -3.27 -46.48 -82.78
CA SER A 265 -2.70 -45.20 -83.18
C SER A 265 -3.22 -44.00 -82.35
N GLU A 266 -4.46 -44.06 -81.86
CA GLU A 266 -5.01 -43.09 -80.91
C GLU A 266 -4.33 -43.21 -79.54
N LEU A 267 -4.00 -44.43 -79.10
CA LEU A 267 -3.24 -44.68 -77.87
C LEU A 267 -1.78 -44.20 -77.98
N ASP A 268 -1.13 -44.46 -79.12
CA ASP A 268 0.23 -43.95 -79.41
C ASP A 268 0.24 -42.41 -79.48
N ASN A 269 -0.83 -41.79 -79.99
CA ASN A 269 -1.02 -40.34 -79.97
C ASN A 269 -1.31 -39.77 -78.56
N LEU A 270 -1.68 -40.61 -77.59
CA LEU A 270 -1.92 -40.22 -76.19
C LEU A 270 -0.67 -40.36 -75.30
N MET A 271 0.31 -41.21 -75.65
CA MET A 271 1.58 -41.31 -74.89
C MET A 271 2.33 -39.97 -74.73
N PRO A 272 2.38 -39.06 -75.73
CA PRO A 272 2.96 -37.72 -75.54
C PRO A 272 2.23 -36.88 -74.48
N PHE A 273 0.92 -37.07 -74.32
CA PHE A 273 0.13 -36.36 -73.31
C PHE A 273 0.42 -36.85 -71.88
N GLU A 274 0.71 -38.14 -71.67
CA GLU A 274 1.19 -38.63 -70.36
C GLU A 274 2.53 -38.00 -69.97
N GLN A 275 3.48 -37.93 -70.91
CA GLN A 275 4.78 -37.28 -70.66
C GLN A 275 4.61 -35.78 -70.40
N MET A 276 3.71 -35.12 -71.13
CA MET A 276 3.41 -33.70 -70.93
C MET A 276 2.71 -33.46 -69.59
N TYR A 277 1.75 -34.31 -69.20
CA TYR A 277 1.09 -34.28 -67.89
C TYR A 277 2.11 -34.43 -66.77
N PHE A 278 2.98 -35.45 -66.81
CA PHE A 278 4.03 -35.65 -65.80
C PHE A 278 5.00 -34.45 -65.71
N SER A 279 5.31 -33.82 -66.84
CA SER A 279 6.14 -32.60 -66.87
C SER A 279 5.45 -31.39 -66.22
N ILE A 280 4.13 -31.28 -66.36
CA ILE A 280 3.31 -30.21 -65.76
C ILE A 280 3.11 -30.49 -64.27
N GLU A 281 2.83 -31.73 -63.88
CA GLU A 281 2.68 -32.17 -62.49
C GLU A 281 3.99 -31.97 -61.70
N LYS A 282 5.15 -32.26 -62.32
CA LYS A 282 6.46 -31.94 -61.73
C LYS A 282 6.65 -30.43 -61.53
N LYS A 283 6.36 -29.62 -62.55
CA LYS A 283 6.43 -28.14 -62.45
C LYS A 283 5.46 -27.57 -61.43
N LEU A 284 4.27 -28.16 -61.30
CA LEU A 284 3.28 -27.80 -60.28
C LEU A 284 3.85 -28.08 -58.89
N SER A 285 4.41 -29.27 -58.65
CA SER A 285 5.05 -29.61 -57.37
C SER A 285 6.27 -28.74 -57.04
N GLU A 286 7.07 -28.35 -58.04
CA GLU A 286 8.17 -27.40 -57.89
C GLU A 286 7.65 -25.99 -57.53
N ALA A 287 6.56 -25.54 -58.16
CA ALA A 287 5.92 -24.26 -57.86
C ALA A 287 5.22 -24.24 -56.48
N GLU A 288 4.57 -25.34 -56.07
CA GLU A 288 3.97 -25.49 -54.75
C GLU A 288 5.02 -25.44 -53.63
N LYS A 289 6.18 -26.08 -53.83
CA LYS A 289 7.31 -25.98 -52.89
C LYS A 289 7.85 -24.56 -52.81
N ALA A 290 8.05 -23.89 -53.95
CA ALA A 290 8.52 -22.52 -53.99
C ALA A 290 7.52 -21.55 -53.35
N LEU A 291 6.21 -21.74 -53.58
CA LEU A 291 5.15 -20.97 -52.92
C LEU A 291 5.22 -21.15 -51.40
N LYS A 292 5.31 -22.40 -50.92
CA LYS A 292 5.40 -22.69 -49.49
C LYS A 292 6.64 -22.07 -48.83
N GLU A 293 7.80 -22.13 -49.48
CA GLU A 293 9.00 -21.44 -48.97
C GLU A 293 8.83 -19.92 -48.87
N VAL A 294 8.06 -19.31 -49.78
CA VAL A 294 7.75 -17.87 -49.74
C VAL A 294 6.73 -17.57 -48.64
N GLU A 295 5.72 -18.42 -48.45
CA GLU A 295 4.74 -18.32 -47.37
C GLU A 295 5.42 -18.43 -45.99
N ASP A 296 6.28 -19.43 -45.78
CA ASP A 296 7.05 -19.63 -44.54
C ASP A 296 7.94 -18.39 -44.24
N LYS A 297 8.63 -17.84 -45.24
CA LYS A 297 9.44 -16.61 -45.12
C LYS A 297 8.57 -15.38 -44.80
N LEU A 298 7.38 -15.30 -45.37
CA LEU A 298 6.45 -14.19 -45.17
C LEU A 298 5.79 -14.24 -43.77
N GLU A 299 5.53 -15.44 -43.24
CA GLU A 299 5.10 -15.64 -41.85
C GLU A 299 6.21 -15.25 -40.85
N LEU A 300 7.46 -15.63 -41.10
CA LEU A 300 8.61 -15.19 -40.30
C LEU A 300 8.74 -13.67 -40.27
N LEU A 301 8.67 -13.01 -41.44
CA LEU A 301 8.75 -11.54 -41.53
C LEU A 301 7.59 -10.83 -40.81
N ARG A 302 6.36 -11.36 -40.88
CA ARG A 302 5.21 -10.83 -40.12
C ARG A 302 5.37 -10.98 -38.60
N ASN A 303 5.95 -12.08 -38.16
CA ASN A 303 6.26 -12.29 -36.74
C ASN A 303 7.32 -11.29 -36.26
N ASP A 304 8.33 -11.01 -37.08
CA ASP A 304 9.35 -9.99 -36.79
C ASP A 304 8.79 -8.55 -36.85
N GLU A 305 7.94 -8.23 -37.82
CA GLU A 305 7.21 -6.96 -37.87
C GLU A 305 6.40 -6.74 -36.59
N THR A 306 5.60 -7.74 -36.18
CA THR A 306 4.79 -7.68 -34.95
C THR A 306 5.65 -7.48 -33.71
N ARG A 307 6.81 -8.17 -33.64
CA ARG A 307 7.79 -8.02 -32.57
C ARG A 307 8.39 -6.61 -32.54
N ILE A 308 8.80 -6.07 -33.68
CA ILE A 308 9.36 -4.72 -33.80
C ILE A 308 8.33 -3.66 -33.40
N LEU A 309 7.08 -3.76 -33.89
CA LEU A 309 6.00 -2.85 -33.51
C LEU A 309 5.70 -2.88 -32.00
N SER A 310 5.73 -4.06 -31.38
CA SER A 310 5.58 -4.20 -29.92
C SER A 310 6.71 -3.53 -29.14
N ASN A 311 7.96 -3.64 -29.64
CA ASN A 311 9.13 -2.99 -29.05
C ASN A 311 9.07 -1.47 -29.22
N ILE A 312 8.66 -0.97 -30.39
CA ILE A 312 8.47 0.48 -30.63
C ILE A 312 7.50 1.04 -29.60
N LYS A 313 6.31 0.44 -29.46
CA LYS A 313 5.29 0.88 -28.50
C LYS A 313 5.77 0.82 -27.04
N TYR A 314 6.57 -0.19 -26.70
CA TYR A 314 7.22 -0.28 -25.38
C TYR A 314 8.19 0.88 -25.14
N TYR A 315 9.07 1.18 -26.11
CA TYR A 315 10.03 2.28 -26.00
C TYR A 315 9.36 3.66 -26.04
N GLU A 316 8.31 3.86 -26.85
CA GLU A 316 7.50 5.09 -26.82
C GLU A 316 6.89 5.33 -25.43
N THR A 317 6.34 4.27 -24.81
CA THR A 317 5.79 4.36 -23.45
C THR A 317 6.88 4.73 -22.43
N LYS A 318 8.08 4.12 -22.54
CA LYS A 318 9.22 4.45 -21.68
C LYS A 318 9.74 5.88 -21.90
N LEU A 319 9.72 6.38 -23.12
CA LEU A 319 10.16 7.73 -23.46
C LEU A 319 9.19 8.77 -22.89
N ALA A 320 7.87 8.51 -22.95
CA ALA A 320 6.85 9.33 -22.30
C ALA A 320 6.96 9.33 -20.76
N GLU A 321 7.33 8.20 -20.14
CA GLU A 321 7.64 8.14 -18.70
C GLU A 321 8.87 9.02 -18.36
N ILE A 322 9.95 8.93 -19.16
CA ILE A 322 11.17 9.71 -18.95
C ILE A 322 10.89 11.22 -19.09
N GLU A 323 10.19 11.64 -20.14
CA GLU A 323 9.79 13.05 -20.31
C GLU A 323 8.96 13.58 -19.14
N LYS A 324 8.10 12.75 -18.56
CA LYS A 324 7.31 13.13 -17.37
C LYS A 324 8.24 13.36 -16.18
N TYR A 325 9.16 12.44 -15.90
CA TYR A 325 10.11 12.59 -14.80
C TYR A 325 11.06 13.78 -15.01
N GLU A 326 11.49 14.06 -16.24
CA GLU A 326 12.30 15.23 -16.58
C GLU A 326 11.55 16.56 -16.31
N LYS A 327 10.24 16.61 -16.56
CA LYS A 327 9.38 17.76 -16.22
C LYS A 327 9.14 17.90 -14.71
N GLU A 328 9.12 16.80 -13.96
CA GLU A 328 8.92 16.81 -12.49
C GLU A 328 10.22 17.10 -11.70
N LEU A 329 11.39 16.73 -12.24
CA LEU A 329 12.69 16.82 -11.57
C LEU A 329 13.02 18.25 -11.04
N PRO A 330 12.86 19.36 -11.80
CA PRO A 330 13.18 20.69 -11.30
C PRO A 330 12.31 21.13 -10.12
N LEU A 331 11.06 20.67 -10.07
CA LEU A 331 10.13 20.94 -8.96
C LEU A 331 10.56 20.17 -7.71
N LEU A 332 10.97 18.91 -7.87
CA LEU A 332 11.51 18.07 -6.80
C LEU A 332 12.84 18.61 -6.26
N GLU A 333 13.76 19.03 -7.12
CA GLU A 333 15.02 19.67 -6.72
C GLU A 333 14.80 20.98 -5.95
N LYS A 334 13.85 21.82 -6.40
CA LYS A 334 13.49 23.04 -5.68
C LYS A 334 12.93 22.73 -4.29
N LYS A 335 12.00 21.77 -4.19
CA LYS A 335 11.46 21.29 -2.90
C LYS A 335 12.56 20.72 -2.00
N LEU A 336 13.47 19.90 -2.53
CA LEU A 336 14.60 19.35 -1.80
C LEU A 336 15.50 20.46 -1.24
N LYS A 337 15.79 21.50 -2.04
CA LYS A 337 16.60 22.67 -1.63
C LYS A 337 15.92 23.49 -0.54
N GLU A 338 14.61 23.70 -0.62
CA GLU A 338 13.82 24.39 0.41
C GLU A 338 13.76 23.60 1.73
N VAL A 339 13.45 22.30 1.67
CA VAL A 339 13.43 21.41 2.85
C VAL A 339 14.82 21.31 3.48
N SER A 340 15.87 21.16 2.68
CA SER A 340 17.26 21.14 3.16
C SER A 340 17.67 22.46 3.83
N ARG A 341 17.18 23.60 3.34
CA ARG A 341 17.39 24.91 3.98
C ARG A 341 16.66 24.98 5.32
N LYS A 342 15.41 24.54 5.40
CA LYS A 342 14.64 24.48 6.66
C LYS A 342 15.32 23.57 7.68
N LYS A 343 15.77 22.38 7.27
CA LYS A 343 16.53 21.44 8.11
C LYS A 343 17.76 22.13 8.73
N LYS A 344 18.60 22.78 7.93
CA LYS A 344 19.79 23.51 8.44
C LYS A 344 19.43 24.63 9.42
N ILE A 345 18.33 25.35 9.20
CA ILE A 345 17.84 26.38 10.13
C ILE A 345 17.43 25.73 11.46
N TYR A 346 16.63 24.66 11.43
CA TYR A 346 16.21 23.96 12.65
C TYR A 346 17.37 23.29 13.39
N GLU A 347 18.36 22.74 12.69
CA GLU A 347 19.60 22.22 13.29
C GLU A 347 20.39 23.33 14.01
N VAL A 348 20.47 24.54 13.46
CA VAL A 348 21.10 25.69 14.15
C VAL A 348 20.26 26.14 15.33
N LEU A 349 18.94 26.22 15.19
CA LEU A 349 18.05 26.62 16.28
C LEU A 349 18.14 25.64 17.46
N VAL A 350 17.98 24.33 17.23
CA VAL A 350 18.05 23.32 18.29
C VAL A 350 19.44 23.25 18.92
N ASN A 351 20.51 23.14 18.11
CA ASN A 351 21.84 22.84 18.67
C ASN A 351 22.59 24.08 19.19
N ARG A 352 22.23 25.30 18.77
CA ARG A 352 22.94 26.54 19.18
C ARG A 352 22.07 27.57 19.89
N VAL A 353 20.80 27.72 19.52
CA VAL A 353 19.93 28.78 20.06
C VAL A 353 19.12 28.27 21.25
N PHE A 354 18.47 27.12 21.12
CA PHE A 354 17.63 26.52 22.17
C PHE A 354 18.32 25.37 22.92
N SER A 355 19.59 25.09 22.64
CA SER A 355 20.41 24.25 23.51
C SER A 355 20.69 24.96 24.83
N ASP A 356 20.98 24.20 25.88
CA ASP A 356 21.12 24.72 27.25
C ASP A 356 22.11 25.89 27.34
N LYS A 357 23.18 25.84 26.54
CA LYS A 357 24.26 26.86 26.45
C LYS A 357 23.85 28.16 25.76
N GLY A 358 22.78 28.13 24.96
CA GLY A 358 22.32 29.21 24.09
C GLY A 358 21.44 30.23 24.82
N LEU A 359 20.25 30.47 24.27
CA LEU A 359 19.25 31.41 24.78
C LEU A 359 18.81 31.11 26.23
N PRO A 360 18.57 29.86 26.68
CA PRO A 360 18.20 29.59 28.07
C PRO A 360 19.25 30.11 29.06
N SER A 361 20.52 29.76 28.86
CA SER A 361 21.63 30.30 29.66
C SER A 361 21.83 31.81 29.51
N ALA A 362 21.59 32.38 28.32
CA ALA A 362 21.71 33.82 28.12
C ALA A 362 20.64 34.60 28.88
N LEU A 363 19.40 34.10 28.90
CA LEU A 363 18.31 34.64 29.71
C LEU A 363 18.61 34.50 31.21
N LEU A 364 19.02 33.31 31.66
CA LEU A 364 19.40 33.10 33.07
C LEU A 364 20.51 34.06 33.52
N ARG A 365 21.54 34.29 32.68
CA ARG A 365 22.59 35.30 32.94
C ARG A 365 22.07 36.73 33.00
N ALA A 366 21.08 37.08 32.17
CA ALA A 366 20.47 38.42 32.19
C ALA A 366 19.64 38.66 33.47
N TYR A 367 19.03 37.61 34.02
CA TYR A 367 18.25 37.68 35.26
C TYR A 367 19.06 37.36 36.54
N THR A 368 20.31 36.89 36.44
CA THR A 368 21.17 36.51 37.57
C THR A 368 21.15 37.53 38.70
N GLU A 369 21.45 38.80 38.42
CA GLU A 369 21.49 39.84 39.46
C GLU A 369 20.12 40.11 40.08
N LYS A 370 19.04 40.10 39.29
CA LYS A 370 17.66 40.28 39.80
C LYS A 370 17.26 39.12 40.73
N ILE A 371 17.58 37.89 40.34
CA ILE A 371 17.37 36.68 41.15
C ILE A 371 18.19 36.76 42.43
N GLU A 372 19.50 37.02 42.35
CA GLU A 372 20.37 37.16 43.52
C GLU A 372 19.85 38.20 44.51
N ASN A 373 19.49 39.40 44.04
CA ASN A 373 19.02 40.47 44.92
C ASN A 373 17.71 40.08 45.61
N LYS A 374 16.72 39.57 44.87
CA LYS A 374 15.42 39.19 45.45
C LYS A 374 15.54 38.00 46.41
N VAL A 375 16.30 36.95 46.05
CA VAL A 375 16.57 35.79 46.93
C VAL A 375 17.28 36.23 48.21
N ASN A 376 18.28 37.10 48.12
CA ASN A 376 19.01 37.58 49.30
C ASN A 376 18.14 38.46 50.22
N THR A 377 17.28 39.31 49.67
CA THR A 377 16.32 40.10 50.46
C THR A 377 15.38 39.17 51.25
N ILE A 378 14.76 38.21 50.57
CA ILE A 378 13.86 37.26 51.22
C ILE A 378 14.59 36.37 52.25
N LEU A 379 15.80 35.93 51.92
CA LEU A 379 16.60 35.11 52.83
C LEU A 379 17.02 35.89 54.09
N SER A 380 17.26 37.20 53.97
CA SER A 380 17.52 38.05 55.14
C SER A 380 16.28 38.31 56.00
N ASP A 381 15.08 38.28 55.40
CA ASP A 381 13.81 38.36 56.14
C ASP A 381 13.48 37.05 56.86
N ILE A 382 13.85 35.87 56.32
CA ILE A 382 13.54 34.56 56.92
C ILE A 382 14.62 34.07 57.90
N LEU A 383 15.91 34.30 57.63
CA LEU A 383 17.04 33.82 58.44
C LEU A 383 17.81 34.99 59.09
N SER A 384 18.79 35.54 58.36
CA SER A 384 19.55 36.72 58.78
C SER A 384 20.34 37.33 57.62
N SER A 385 20.74 38.60 57.75
CA SER A 385 21.61 39.29 56.79
C SER A 385 23.05 38.74 56.69
N ASP A 386 23.40 37.73 57.51
CA ASP A 386 24.69 37.05 57.44
C ASP A 386 24.74 35.99 56.33
N TYR A 387 23.59 35.55 55.81
CA TYR A 387 23.51 34.65 54.67
C TYR A 387 23.50 35.44 53.36
N ARG A 388 24.28 34.97 52.39
CA ARG A 388 24.26 35.51 51.03
C ARG A 388 24.44 34.42 50.00
N ILE A 389 23.76 34.56 48.87
CA ILE A 389 23.74 33.62 47.76
C ILE A 389 24.11 34.34 46.48
N ARG A 390 24.85 33.64 45.62
CA ARG A 390 25.13 34.02 44.23
C ARG A 390 24.73 32.92 43.28
N VAL A 391 24.17 33.28 42.13
CA VAL A 391 23.71 32.37 41.08
C VAL A 391 24.77 32.33 39.99
N LYS A 392 25.57 31.25 39.96
CA LYS A 392 26.59 31.04 38.92
C LYS A 392 26.00 30.29 37.75
N VAL A 393 25.78 30.98 36.64
CA VAL A 393 25.40 30.37 35.35
C VAL A 393 26.66 30.08 34.53
N SER A 394 27.00 28.80 34.40
CA SER A 394 28.16 28.33 33.63
C SER A 394 28.02 28.67 32.14
N LYS A 395 29.16 28.70 31.42
CA LYS A 395 29.18 28.75 29.96
C LYS A 395 28.57 27.48 29.33
N ASP A 396 28.59 26.37 30.05
CA ASP A 396 28.02 25.10 29.64
C ASP A 396 26.54 24.93 30.01
N GLY A 397 25.93 25.93 30.64
CA GLY A 397 24.50 25.98 30.98
C GLY A 397 24.09 25.30 32.29
N GLY A 398 25.04 24.73 33.03
CA GLY A 398 24.84 24.42 34.44
C GLY A 398 24.59 25.70 35.26
N VAL A 399 23.73 25.59 36.27
CA VAL A 399 23.42 26.66 37.23
C VAL A 399 23.77 26.16 38.62
N ASP A 400 24.71 26.84 39.27
CA ASP A 400 25.13 26.55 40.64
C ASP A 400 24.71 27.70 41.58
N LEU A 401 24.43 27.37 42.84
CA LEU A 401 24.17 28.34 43.91
C LEU A 401 25.36 28.38 44.88
N GLU A 402 26.14 29.45 44.83
CA GLU A 402 27.18 29.69 45.83
C GLU A 402 26.56 30.37 47.06
N CYS A 403 26.57 29.65 48.18
CA CYS A 403 26.21 30.24 49.47
C CYS A 403 27.46 30.72 50.22
N ALA A 404 27.29 31.80 50.98
CA ALA A 404 28.28 32.32 51.90
C ALA A 404 27.61 32.76 53.20
N ARG A 405 28.33 32.61 54.32
CA ARG A 405 27.93 33.12 55.63
C ARG A 405 28.96 34.12 56.14
N ARG A 406 28.50 35.21 56.75
CA ARG A 406 29.35 36.20 57.41
C ARG A 406 30.00 35.60 58.66
N ASP A 407 31.31 35.80 58.81
CA ASP A 407 32.04 35.45 60.03
C ASP A 407 32.01 36.59 61.07
N PHE A 408 32.58 36.33 62.25
CA PHE A 408 32.66 37.30 63.36
C PHE A 408 33.52 38.55 63.04
N LEU A 409 34.27 38.55 61.93
CA LEU A 409 35.02 39.71 61.43
C LEU A 409 34.23 40.49 60.37
N GLY A 410 32.98 40.11 60.10
CA GLY A 410 32.13 40.72 59.09
C GLY A 410 32.39 40.24 57.66
N VAL A 411 33.22 39.20 57.46
CA VAL A 411 33.64 38.73 56.13
C VAL A 411 32.78 37.54 55.69
N PHE A 412 32.18 37.63 54.51
CA PHE A 412 31.47 36.49 53.91
C PHE A 412 32.45 35.38 53.51
N LYS A 413 32.28 34.19 54.10
CA LYS A 413 33.02 32.97 53.78
C LYS A 413 32.13 32.00 53.00
N PRO A 414 32.62 31.34 51.93
CA PRO A 414 31.86 30.30 51.24
C PRO A 414 31.41 29.20 52.21
N ARG A 415 30.14 28.81 52.13
CA ARG A 415 29.55 27.73 52.93
C ARG A 415 28.86 26.76 51.96
N PRO A 416 29.34 25.51 51.82
CA PRO A 416 28.70 24.52 50.96
C PRO A 416 27.26 24.22 51.43
N LEU A 417 26.33 24.05 50.48
CA LEU A 417 24.91 23.78 50.77
C LEU A 417 24.71 22.50 51.59
N GLU A 418 25.61 21.53 51.42
CA GLU A 418 25.68 20.27 52.14
C GLU A 418 25.90 20.44 53.65
N THR A 419 26.32 21.63 54.08
CA THR A 419 26.53 21.99 55.50
C THR A 419 25.38 22.79 56.10
N PHE A 420 24.30 23.03 55.36
CA PHE A 420 23.10 23.70 55.86
C PHE A 420 22.29 22.74 56.74
N SER A 421 21.66 23.27 57.79
CA SER A 421 20.65 22.54 58.56
C SER A 421 19.38 22.32 57.73
N GLY A 422 18.46 21.48 58.21
CA GLY A 422 17.14 21.31 57.59
C GLY A 422 16.40 22.65 57.48
N GLY A 423 16.35 23.42 58.57
CA GLY A 423 15.74 24.75 58.60
C GLY A 423 16.40 25.75 57.65
N GLU A 424 17.74 25.84 57.64
CA GLU A 424 18.46 26.73 56.73
C GLU A 424 18.21 26.35 55.25
N SER A 425 18.14 25.05 54.94
CA SER A 425 17.84 24.53 53.59
C SER A 425 16.39 24.82 53.18
N THR A 426 15.45 24.68 54.10
CA THR A 426 14.03 24.98 53.91
C THR A 426 13.80 26.47 53.69
N ALA A 427 14.39 27.34 54.52
CA ALA A 427 14.32 28.79 54.36
C ALA A 427 14.90 29.26 53.02
N LEU A 428 16.00 28.65 52.56
CA LEU A 428 16.52 28.85 51.21
C LEU A 428 15.53 28.39 50.12
N GLY A 429 14.91 27.22 50.27
CA GLY A 429 13.86 26.73 49.37
C GLY A 429 12.72 27.75 49.22
N PHE A 430 12.25 28.32 50.32
CA PHE A 430 11.28 29.42 50.30
C PHE A 430 11.82 30.68 49.63
N ALA A 431 13.03 31.13 49.99
CA ALA A 431 13.62 32.34 49.41
C ALA A 431 13.74 32.27 47.88
N LEU A 432 14.15 31.13 47.33
CA LEU A 432 14.14 30.87 45.89
C LEU A 432 12.71 30.88 45.32
N ARG A 433 11.79 30.12 45.91
CA ARG A 433 10.41 29.94 45.40
C ARG A 433 9.62 31.24 45.38
N LEU A 434 9.75 32.06 46.43
CA LEU A 434 9.08 33.34 46.59
C LEU A 434 9.71 34.39 45.66
N ALA A 435 11.06 34.47 45.61
CA ALA A 435 11.75 35.39 44.72
C ALA A 435 11.40 35.17 43.24
N PHE A 436 11.35 33.92 42.77
CA PHE A 436 10.89 33.62 41.42
C PHE A 436 9.44 34.02 41.17
N SER A 437 8.55 33.90 42.17
CA SER A 437 7.14 34.27 42.02
C SER A 437 6.97 35.78 41.91
N GLU A 438 7.69 36.55 42.71
CA GLU A 438 7.70 38.02 42.59
C GLU A 438 8.31 38.48 41.26
N ILE A 439 9.44 37.91 40.83
CA ILE A 439 10.07 38.27 39.54
C ILE A 439 9.13 37.98 38.36
N LEU A 440 8.39 36.86 38.39
CA LEU A 440 7.40 36.53 37.36
C LEU A 440 6.19 37.49 37.38
N ALA A 441 5.72 37.87 38.57
CA ALA A 441 4.63 38.83 38.74
C ALA A 441 5.03 40.24 38.24
N GLU A 442 6.25 40.68 38.53
CA GLU A 442 6.82 41.96 38.10
C GLU A 442 7.00 42.06 36.57
N GLU A 443 7.59 41.04 35.94
CA GLU A 443 7.98 41.10 34.52
C GLU A 443 6.82 40.82 33.54
N HIS A 444 5.89 39.94 33.90
CA HIS A 444 4.88 39.42 32.98
C HIS A 444 3.43 39.74 33.37
N GLY A 445 3.21 40.39 34.52
CA GLY A 445 1.87 40.54 35.11
C GLY A 445 1.20 39.22 35.50
N ALA A 446 1.92 38.10 35.36
CA ALA A 446 1.48 36.75 35.65
C ALA A 446 1.56 36.53 37.17
N ARG A 447 0.52 36.98 37.88
CA ARG A 447 0.37 36.73 39.31
C ARG A 447 0.18 35.22 39.55
N VAL A 448 0.73 34.74 40.66
CA VAL A 448 0.51 33.37 41.10
C VAL A 448 -0.66 33.42 42.07
N ASN A 449 -1.88 33.14 41.60
CA ASN A 449 -3.08 33.35 42.41
C ASN A 449 -3.06 32.58 43.75
N MET A 450 -2.38 31.43 43.81
CA MET A 450 -2.34 30.57 44.99
C MET A 450 -0.96 29.98 45.26
N LEU A 451 -0.55 29.99 46.54
CA LEU A 451 0.58 29.22 47.06
C LEU A 451 0.07 28.15 48.03
N ILE A 452 0.42 26.88 47.80
CA ILE A 452 0.17 25.78 48.74
C ILE A 452 1.52 25.33 49.31
N ILE A 453 1.60 25.23 50.64
CA ILE A 453 2.78 24.84 51.40
C ILE A 453 2.43 23.55 52.15
N ASP A 454 3.01 22.43 51.75
CA ASP A 454 2.80 21.12 52.38
C ASP A 454 3.97 20.78 53.31
N GLU A 455 3.71 20.79 54.62
CA GLU A 455 4.64 20.53 55.74
C GLU A 455 5.95 21.34 55.75
N GLY A 456 6.00 22.44 54.99
CA GLY A 456 7.19 23.28 54.82
C GLY A 456 7.69 23.99 56.09
N PHE A 457 6.90 24.04 57.16
CA PHE A 457 7.27 24.71 58.41
C PHE A 457 8.00 23.79 59.42
N SER A 458 7.97 22.48 59.19
CA SER A 458 8.43 21.43 60.14
C SER A 458 9.91 21.46 60.49
N GLN A 459 10.77 21.99 59.61
CA GLN A 459 12.23 22.00 59.80
C GLN A 459 12.77 23.34 60.29
N LEU A 460 11.94 24.39 60.29
CA LEU A 460 12.27 25.69 60.86
C LEU A 460 12.10 25.63 62.38
N ASP A 461 12.79 26.48 63.12
CA ASP A 461 12.44 26.77 64.52
C ASP A 461 11.32 27.84 64.57
N ARG A 462 10.87 28.16 65.78
CA ARG A 462 9.76 29.09 65.99
C ARG A 462 10.03 30.50 65.45
N GLU A 463 11.23 31.03 65.63
CA GLU A 463 11.62 32.37 65.19
C GLU A 463 11.60 32.47 63.65
N HIS A 464 12.20 31.49 62.98
CA HIS A 464 12.18 31.45 61.51
C HIS A 464 10.79 31.09 60.94
N ARG A 465 9.94 30.36 61.67
CA ARG A 465 8.51 30.15 61.32
C ARG A 465 7.73 31.47 61.37
N GLU A 466 7.84 32.21 62.47
CA GLU A 466 7.22 33.52 62.68
C GLU A 466 7.61 34.48 61.53
N ALA A 467 8.91 34.61 61.25
CA ALA A 467 9.45 35.44 60.19
C ALA A 467 8.94 35.05 58.79
N LEU A 468 8.88 33.74 58.48
CA LEU A 468 8.33 33.25 57.21
C LEU A 468 6.83 33.60 57.07
N VAL A 469 6.01 33.43 58.11
CA VAL A 469 4.58 33.76 58.01
C VAL A 469 4.34 35.26 57.87
N GLU A 470 5.12 36.11 58.56
CA GLU A 470 5.07 37.56 58.32
C GLU A 470 5.38 37.92 56.87
N LEU A 471 6.41 37.31 56.28
CA LEU A 471 6.74 37.51 54.87
C LEU A 471 5.60 37.05 53.95
N LEU A 472 5.02 35.87 54.18
CA LEU A 472 3.89 35.37 53.39
C LEU A 472 2.70 36.35 53.45
N LYS A 473 2.40 36.93 54.63
CA LYS A 473 1.39 37.99 54.78
C LYS A 473 1.76 39.26 54.01
N LYS A 474 3.02 39.71 54.02
CA LYS A 474 3.50 40.85 53.21
C LYS A 474 3.26 40.61 51.72
N LEU A 475 3.51 39.39 51.23
CA LEU A 475 3.34 39.05 49.81
C LEU A 475 1.87 38.98 49.37
N VAL A 476 0.95 38.54 50.25
CA VAL A 476 -0.50 38.64 50.01
C VAL A 476 -0.94 40.10 49.98
N ASN A 477 -0.53 40.90 50.97
CA ASN A 477 -0.87 42.33 51.05
C ASN A 477 -0.30 43.15 49.87
N ALA A 478 0.83 42.73 49.30
CA ALA A 478 1.40 43.31 48.08
C ALA A 478 0.71 42.86 46.78
N GLY A 479 -0.26 41.92 46.86
CA GLY A 479 -0.98 41.38 45.70
C GLY A 479 -0.15 40.45 44.80
N ILE A 480 0.89 39.82 45.35
CA ILE A 480 1.71 38.81 44.66
C ILE A 480 1.00 37.45 44.63
N TYR A 481 0.31 37.12 45.74
CA TYR A 481 -0.57 35.96 45.89
C TYR A 481 -1.96 36.41 46.33
N ASP A 482 -3.01 35.83 45.77
CA ASP A 482 -4.40 36.08 46.23
C ASP A 482 -4.74 35.20 47.44
N GLN A 483 -4.19 33.98 47.51
CA GLN A 483 -4.42 33.02 48.59
C GLN A 483 -3.15 32.21 48.93
N ILE A 484 -2.95 31.94 50.23
CA ILE A 484 -1.91 31.03 50.73
C ILE A 484 -2.59 29.95 51.58
N ILE A 485 -2.24 28.69 51.32
CA ILE A 485 -2.73 27.53 52.07
C ILE A 485 -1.52 26.83 52.69
N ALA A 486 -1.44 26.83 54.03
CA ALA A 486 -0.44 26.06 54.77
C ALA A 486 -1.08 24.76 55.29
N ILE A 487 -0.43 23.63 55.02
CA ILE A 487 -0.76 22.31 55.57
C ILE A 487 0.36 21.99 56.54
N SER A 488 0.05 21.85 57.83
CA SER A 488 1.02 21.39 58.82
C SER A 488 0.36 20.75 60.04
N HIS A 489 1.06 19.80 60.65
CA HIS A 489 0.75 19.21 61.95
C HIS A 489 1.25 20.03 63.16
N ILE A 490 1.91 21.17 62.94
CA ILE A 490 2.46 22.01 64.01
C ILE A 490 1.40 23.00 64.48
N ASP A 491 1.03 22.93 65.76
CA ASP A 491 0.00 23.81 66.33
C ASP A 491 0.38 25.30 66.23
N ASP A 492 1.64 25.67 66.50
CA ASP A 492 2.06 27.08 66.46
C ASP A 492 1.96 27.72 65.05
N VAL A 493 2.04 26.94 63.97
CA VAL A 493 1.80 27.46 62.61
C VAL A 493 0.35 27.88 62.43
N MET A 494 -0.59 27.11 63.00
CA MET A 494 -2.03 27.36 62.87
C MET A 494 -2.47 28.67 63.54
N ASP A 495 -1.69 29.16 64.50
CA ASP A 495 -1.98 30.39 65.25
C ASP A 495 -1.82 31.65 64.38
N TYR A 496 -1.03 31.59 63.30
CA TYR A 496 -0.77 32.73 62.43
C TYR A 496 -1.76 32.87 61.25
N PHE A 497 -2.69 31.93 61.05
CA PHE A 497 -3.67 31.97 59.94
C PHE A 497 -5.09 32.20 60.45
N ASP A 498 -5.85 33.05 59.73
CA ASP A 498 -7.19 33.50 60.15
C ASP A 498 -8.28 32.43 59.98
N GLU A 499 -8.09 31.52 59.02
CA GLU A 499 -8.99 30.42 58.65
C GLU A 499 -8.24 29.09 58.78
N ARG A 500 -8.80 28.13 59.54
CA ARG A 500 -8.20 26.82 59.80
C ARG A 500 -9.12 25.69 59.35
N ILE A 501 -8.53 24.69 58.69
CA ILE A 501 -9.19 23.43 58.34
C ILE A 501 -8.49 22.31 59.13
N ARG A 502 -9.09 21.86 60.23
CA ARG A 502 -8.56 20.74 61.03
C ARG A 502 -8.99 19.42 60.42
N VAL A 503 -8.03 18.53 60.23
CA VAL A 503 -8.22 17.17 59.71
C VAL A 503 -7.77 16.18 60.78
N TYR A 504 -8.66 15.30 61.22
CA TYR A 504 -8.41 14.36 62.31
C TYR A 504 -9.09 13.02 62.06
N ARG A 505 -8.74 11.96 62.80
CA ARG A 505 -9.47 10.69 62.79
C ARG A 505 -10.43 10.63 63.97
N ASP A 506 -11.63 10.12 63.75
CA ASP A 506 -12.57 9.80 64.85
C ASP A 506 -12.24 8.45 65.52
N ASP A 507 -12.95 8.12 66.61
CA ASP A 507 -12.79 6.87 67.36
C ASP A 507 -13.00 5.58 66.54
N LYS A 508 -13.42 5.71 65.27
CA LYS A 508 -13.65 4.62 64.31
C LYS A 508 -12.66 4.67 63.15
N GLU A 509 -11.56 5.42 63.30
CA GLU A 509 -10.48 5.62 62.32
C GLU A 509 -10.93 6.31 61.01
N TYR A 510 -12.11 6.94 60.96
CA TYR A 510 -12.54 7.70 59.79
C TYR A 510 -11.99 9.13 59.83
N THR A 511 -11.45 9.59 58.70
CA THR A 511 -11.05 11.00 58.52
C THR A 511 -12.26 11.92 58.64
N ARG A 512 -12.18 12.90 59.54
CA ARG A 512 -13.10 14.01 59.74
C ARG A 512 -12.41 15.33 59.43
N ILE A 513 -13.23 16.33 59.11
CA ILE A 513 -12.80 17.68 58.80
C ILE A 513 -13.70 18.63 59.59
N SER A 514 -13.09 19.59 60.29
CA SER A 514 -13.78 20.74 60.88
C SER A 514 -13.15 22.04 60.38
N VAL A 515 -13.96 23.09 60.25
CA VAL A 515 -13.52 24.44 59.87
C VAL A 515 -13.63 25.33 61.09
N GLU A 516 -12.58 26.09 61.37
CA GLU A 516 -12.48 27.02 62.48
C GLU A 516 -12.03 28.39 61.94
N SER A 517 -12.91 29.38 62.06
CA SER A 517 -12.68 30.75 61.58
C SER A 517 -12.53 31.70 62.76
N GLY A 518 -11.49 32.53 62.75
CA GLY A 518 -11.31 33.63 63.69
C GLY A 518 -10.00 33.63 64.49
N PRO A 519 -9.60 34.81 65.01
CA PRO A 519 -8.37 34.96 65.78
C PRO A 519 -8.44 34.18 67.09
N LEU A 520 -7.29 33.67 67.53
CA LEU A 520 -7.17 33.13 68.88
C LEU A 520 -7.35 34.26 69.90
N SER A 521 -8.33 34.10 70.78
CA SER A 521 -8.34 34.83 72.05
C SER A 521 -7.19 34.33 72.91
N TYR A 522 -6.16 35.15 73.06
CA TYR A 522 -5.19 35.03 74.16
C TYR A 522 -5.89 35.28 75.52
#